data_AF-A0A418B412-F1
#
_entry.id   AF-A0A418B412-F1
#
_cell.length_a   1.000
_cell.length_b   1.000
_cell.length_c   1.000
_cell.angle_alpha   90.00
_cell.angle_beta   90.00
_cell.angle_gamma   90.00
#
_symmetry.space_group_name_H-M   'P 1'
#
loop_
_entity.id
_entity.type
_entity.pdbx_description
1 polymer ?
#
loop_
_entity_poly.entity_id
_entity_poly.type
_entity_poly.pdbx_seq_one_letter_code
_entity_poly.pdbx_strand_id
1 'polypeptide(L)'
;MVDALPFPRFCALMEAVVATSKPESKLKLIFNESLQKSYGHASLYPLLRLLCPHLDRERTYNLKEKKIAMMYVDLLGLSAMSSDGKKLLHWTDPTIVTSRAVGDFALVLQEVIQFRATKRPDQTPLTVKDVNAMLDALSSQDKDAQKKTFLHIVTHCTAEEQKWLMRIIIKDMKIGLRHERVLQFMHPDAVEMFNHTNDLQKARRPLFPLSF
;
A
#
# COMPACT_ATOMS: atom_id res chain seq x y z
N MET A 1 2.25 -13.11 14.54
CA MET A 1 2.47 -11.66 14.77
C MET A 1 2.25 -10.91 13.46
N VAL A 2 1.58 -9.75 13.49
CA VAL A 2 1.29 -8.91 12.29
C VAL A 2 2.55 -8.63 11.48
N ASP A 3 3.64 -8.34 12.17
CA ASP A 3 4.95 -8.02 11.59
C ASP A 3 5.47 -9.10 10.65
N ALA A 4 5.18 -10.37 10.94
CA ALA A 4 5.63 -11.51 10.15
C ALA A 4 4.69 -11.85 8.98
N LEU A 5 3.57 -11.13 8.81
CA LEU A 5 2.68 -11.32 7.66
C LEU A 5 3.45 -11.06 6.37
N PRO A 6 3.54 -12.01 5.43
CA PRO A 6 4.16 -11.76 4.14
C PRO A 6 3.40 -10.68 3.38
N PHE A 7 4.12 -9.68 2.88
CA PHE A 7 3.57 -8.60 2.08
C PHE A 7 2.82 -9.08 0.82
N PRO A 8 3.26 -10.13 0.08
CA PRO A 8 2.45 -10.68 -1.02
C PRO A 8 1.06 -11.11 -0.56
N ARG A 9 0.93 -11.66 0.65
CA ARG A 9 -0.36 -12.08 1.21
C ARG A 9 -1.22 -10.87 1.56
N PHE A 10 -0.62 -9.78 2.01
CA PHE A 10 -1.32 -8.50 2.19
C PHE A 10 -1.81 -7.93 0.84
N CYS A 11 -0.96 -7.92 -0.19
CA CYS A 11 -1.33 -7.46 -1.53
C CYS A 11 -2.50 -8.27 -2.11
N ALA A 12 -2.41 -9.61 -2.07
CA ALA A 12 -3.48 -10.49 -2.54
C ALA A 12 -4.80 -10.27 -1.78
N LEU A 13 -4.72 -10.01 -0.46
CA LEU A 13 -5.89 -9.64 0.33
C LEU A 13 -6.50 -8.31 -0.14
N MET A 14 -5.68 -7.31 -0.45
CA MET A 14 -6.16 -6.02 -0.96
C MET A 14 -6.78 -6.14 -2.36
N GLU A 15 -6.27 -7.02 -3.23
CA GLU A 15 -6.94 -7.34 -4.51
C GLU A 15 -8.34 -7.92 -4.27
N ALA A 16 -8.45 -8.90 -3.37
CA ALA A 16 -9.73 -9.51 -3.02
C ALA A 16 -10.72 -8.49 -2.43
N VAL A 17 -10.22 -7.54 -1.63
CA VAL A 17 -11.02 -6.44 -1.09
C VAL A 17 -11.53 -5.51 -2.19
N VAL A 18 -10.69 -5.16 -3.18
CA VAL A 18 -11.11 -4.33 -4.33
C VAL A 18 -12.17 -5.05 -5.17
N ALA A 19 -11.99 -6.36 -5.40
CA ALA A 19 -12.92 -7.18 -6.16
C ALA A 19 -14.28 -7.40 -5.46
N THR A 20 -14.35 -7.16 -4.15
CA THR A 20 -15.56 -7.34 -3.35
C THR A 20 -16.43 -6.09 -3.39
N SER A 21 -17.71 -6.19 -3.77
CA SER A 21 -18.57 -5.00 -3.89
C SER A 21 -19.05 -4.44 -2.54
N LYS A 22 -19.49 -5.32 -1.61
CA LYS A 22 -20.16 -4.89 -0.37
C LYS A 22 -19.15 -4.45 0.70
N PRO A 23 -19.28 -3.25 1.30
CA PRO A 23 -18.35 -2.76 2.32
C PRO A 23 -18.18 -3.70 3.53
N GLU A 24 -19.27 -4.30 4.01
CA GLU A 24 -19.22 -5.24 5.14
C GLU A 24 -18.42 -6.50 4.79
N SER A 25 -18.60 -7.04 3.59
CA SER A 25 -17.84 -8.20 3.09
C SER A 25 -16.35 -7.86 2.98
N LYS A 26 -16.00 -6.65 2.54
CA LYS A 26 -14.60 -6.18 2.54
C LYS A 26 -13.99 -6.19 3.94
N LEU A 27 -14.73 -5.67 4.94
CA LEU A 27 -14.26 -5.64 6.33
C LEU A 27 -14.08 -7.05 6.90
N LYS A 28 -15.02 -7.97 6.61
CA LYS A 28 -14.91 -9.39 6.99
C LYS A 28 -13.72 -10.09 6.34
N LEU A 29 -13.35 -9.71 5.11
CA LEU A 29 -12.12 -10.21 4.47
C LEU A 29 -10.86 -9.68 5.18
N ILE A 30 -10.81 -8.37 5.44
CA ILE A 30 -9.65 -7.72 6.10
C ILE A 30 -9.45 -8.26 7.50
N PHE A 31 -10.51 -8.38 8.29
CA PHE A 31 -10.45 -8.76 9.69
C PHE A 31 -10.98 -10.19 9.92
N ASN A 32 -10.68 -11.11 9.01
CA ASN A 32 -11.12 -12.50 9.11
C ASN A 32 -10.50 -13.21 10.34
N GLU A 33 -11.13 -14.29 10.81
CA GLU A 33 -10.70 -15.02 11.99
C GLU A 33 -9.26 -15.55 11.91
N SER A 34 -8.81 -16.02 10.73
CA SER A 34 -7.44 -16.52 10.56
C SER A 34 -6.43 -15.41 10.83
N LEU A 35 -6.72 -14.22 10.34
CA LEU A 35 -5.91 -13.05 10.52
C LEU A 35 -5.95 -12.60 11.99
N GLN A 36 -7.12 -12.53 12.62
CA GLN A 36 -7.27 -12.23 14.05
C GLN A 36 -6.48 -13.21 14.94
N LYS A 37 -6.60 -14.53 14.69
CA LYS A 37 -5.86 -15.58 15.43
C LYS A 37 -4.35 -15.43 15.27
N SER A 38 -3.87 -14.95 14.12
CA SER A 38 -2.44 -14.74 13.86
C SER A 38 -1.81 -13.57 14.65
N TYR A 39 -2.65 -12.69 15.21
CA TYR A 39 -2.24 -11.48 15.92
C TYR A 39 -2.34 -11.59 17.44
N GLY A 40 -3.29 -12.37 17.96
CA GLY A 40 -3.49 -12.51 19.41
C GLY A 40 -3.69 -11.14 20.07
N HIS A 41 -2.85 -10.81 21.06
CA HIS A 41 -2.84 -9.50 21.74
C HIS A 41 -1.82 -8.51 21.17
N ALA A 42 -1.20 -8.79 20.02
CA ALA A 42 -0.26 -7.87 19.38
C ALA A 42 -0.99 -6.68 18.75
N SER A 43 -0.31 -5.54 18.64
CA SER A 43 -0.88 -4.34 18.03
C SER A 43 -1.14 -4.54 16.53
N LEU A 44 -2.31 -4.11 16.06
CA LEU A 44 -2.65 -4.03 14.63
C LEU A 44 -2.01 -2.82 13.93
N TYR A 45 -1.37 -1.92 14.68
CA TYR A 45 -0.83 -0.68 14.16
C TYR A 45 0.07 -0.86 12.91
N PRO A 46 1.00 -1.83 12.84
CA PRO A 46 1.82 -2.05 11.65
C PRO A 46 1.02 -2.36 10.38
N LEU A 47 -0.16 -2.98 10.51
CA LEU A 47 -1.06 -3.26 9.39
C LEU A 47 -1.93 -2.04 9.07
N LEU A 48 -2.48 -1.38 10.09
CA LEU A 48 -3.40 -0.26 9.91
C LEU A 48 -2.74 0.91 9.20
N ARG A 49 -1.47 1.18 9.48
CA ARG A 49 -0.71 2.24 8.79
C ARG A 49 -0.43 1.93 7.31
N LEU A 50 -0.58 0.67 6.87
CA LEU A 50 -0.56 0.29 5.46
C LEU A 50 -1.97 0.29 4.84
N LEU A 51 -2.99 -0.11 5.61
CA LEU A 51 -4.38 -0.16 5.16
C LEU A 51 -5.03 1.23 5.05
N CYS A 52 -4.68 2.14 5.95
CA CYS A 52 -5.16 3.52 6.03
C CYS A 52 -3.97 4.50 6.06
N PRO A 53 -3.14 4.51 5.00
CA PRO A 53 -1.89 5.27 4.98
C PRO A 53 -2.12 6.79 5.04
N HIS A 54 -3.30 7.27 4.63
CA HIS A 54 -3.72 8.68 4.76
C HIS A 54 -3.88 9.13 6.22
N LEU A 55 -4.07 8.18 7.14
CA LEU A 55 -4.15 8.47 8.56
C LEU A 55 -2.79 8.33 9.28
N ASP A 56 -1.76 7.81 8.62
CA ASP A 56 -0.41 7.74 9.16
C ASP A 56 0.24 9.14 9.12
N ARG A 57 0.37 9.75 10.31
CA ARG A 57 0.98 11.09 10.46
C ARG A 57 2.47 11.04 10.80
N GLU A 58 2.99 9.87 11.19
CA GLU A 58 4.41 9.71 11.53
C GLU A 58 5.28 9.74 10.27
N ARG A 59 4.76 9.24 9.13
CA ARG A 59 5.52 9.21 7.86
C ARG A 59 5.07 10.28 6.89
N THR A 60 5.99 11.15 6.49
CA THR A 60 5.83 12.09 5.38
C THR A 60 6.89 11.84 4.32
N TYR A 61 6.48 11.45 3.12
CA TYR A 61 7.42 11.06 2.06
C TYR A 61 7.80 12.21 1.12
N ASN A 62 6.94 13.24 0.96
CA ASN A 62 7.10 14.30 -0.04
C ASN A 62 7.33 13.75 -1.48
N LEU A 63 6.55 12.71 -1.82
CA LEU A 63 6.55 12.06 -3.12
C LEU A 63 5.15 12.15 -3.73
N LYS A 64 5.08 12.72 -4.93
CA LYS A 64 3.87 12.74 -5.77
C LYS A 64 4.10 11.87 -7.00
N GLU A 65 3.02 11.46 -7.64
CA GLU A 65 2.98 10.60 -8.83
C GLU A 65 3.97 11.04 -9.89
N LYS A 66 4.01 12.35 -10.21
CA LYS A 66 4.97 12.89 -11.20
C LYS A 66 6.43 12.61 -10.85
N LYS A 67 6.81 12.79 -9.58
CA LYS A 67 8.19 12.51 -9.11
C LYS A 67 8.48 11.02 -9.13
N ILE A 68 7.51 10.20 -8.72
CA ILE A 68 7.62 8.74 -8.75
C ILE A 68 7.76 8.24 -10.19
N ALA A 69 6.94 8.74 -11.12
CA ALA A 69 7.00 8.40 -12.55
C ALA A 69 8.39 8.68 -13.14
N MET A 70 8.97 9.85 -12.86
CA MET A 70 10.33 10.19 -13.31
C MET A 70 11.39 9.24 -12.73
N MET A 71 11.27 8.86 -11.44
CA MET A 71 12.18 7.88 -10.83
C MET A 71 12.04 6.50 -11.48
N TYR A 72 10.82 6.05 -11.78
CA TYR A 72 10.60 4.78 -12.47
C TYR A 72 11.14 4.78 -13.90
N VAL A 73 10.97 5.88 -14.65
CA VAL A 73 11.53 6.02 -15.99
C VAL A 73 13.07 5.91 -15.96
N ASP A 74 13.73 6.61 -15.01
CA ASP A 74 15.18 6.53 -14.80
C ASP A 74 15.62 5.11 -14.40
N LEU A 75 15.02 4.54 -13.36
CA LEU A 75 15.42 3.24 -12.80
C LEU A 75 15.18 2.06 -13.74
N LEU A 76 14.13 2.13 -14.58
CA LEU A 76 13.83 1.11 -15.58
C LEU A 76 14.59 1.33 -16.91
N GLY A 77 15.38 2.40 -17.02
CA GLY A 77 16.09 2.74 -18.25
C GLY A 77 15.16 3.03 -19.44
N LEU A 78 13.97 3.56 -19.17
CA LEU A 78 12.98 3.86 -20.21
C LEU A 78 13.29 5.21 -20.86
N SER A 79 13.13 5.29 -22.17
CA SER A 79 13.05 6.59 -22.83
C SER A 79 11.71 7.25 -22.50
N ALA A 80 11.73 8.54 -22.14
CA ALA A 80 10.53 9.34 -21.94
C ALA A 80 9.61 9.38 -23.18
N MET A 81 10.16 9.11 -24.37
CA MET A 81 9.41 9.08 -25.64
C MET A 81 8.87 7.69 -26.00
N SER A 82 9.31 6.64 -25.29
CA SER A 82 8.80 5.29 -25.48
C SER A 82 7.33 5.20 -25.04
N SER A 83 6.60 4.20 -25.55
CA SER A 83 5.20 3.95 -25.17
C SER A 83 5.03 3.91 -23.65
N ASP A 84 5.87 3.14 -22.95
CA ASP A 84 5.75 2.98 -21.50
C ASP A 84 6.28 4.19 -20.72
N GLY A 85 7.32 4.88 -21.21
CA GLY A 85 7.75 6.14 -20.64
C GLY A 85 6.65 7.20 -20.68
N LYS A 86 5.95 7.32 -21.82
CA LYS A 86 4.80 8.22 -21.97
C LYS A 86 3.64 7.84 -21.05
N LYS A 87 3.29 6.56 -20.94
CA LYS A 87 2.24 6.09 -20.02
C LYS A 87 2.52 6.50 -18.58
N LEU A 88 3.75 6.30 -18.08
CA LEU A 88 4.11 6.67 -16.71
C LEU A 88 4.07 8.20 -16.49
N LEU A 89 4.62 8.98 -17.44
CA LEU A 89 4.72 10.43 -17.31
C LEU A 89 3.37 11.14 -17.53
N HIS A 90 2.48 10.54 -18.31
CA HIS A 90 1.16 11.08 -18.69
C HIS A 90 0.03 10.13 -18.34
N TRP A 91 0.07 9.54 -17.15
CA TRP A 91 -0.86 8.50 -16.68
C TRP A 91 -2.34 8.93 -16.61
N THR A 92 -2.62 10.23 -16.65
CA THR A 92 -3.98 10.80 -16.68
C THR A 92 -4.50 11.06 -18.10
N ASP A 93 -3.65 10.98 -19.13
CA ASP A 93 -4.02 11.33 -20.50
C ASP A 93 -4.70 10.13 -21.20
N PRO A 94 -6.01 10.20 -21.53
CA PRO A 94 -6.74 9.11 -22.15
C PRO A 94 -6.32 8.83 -23.61
N THR A 95 -5.56 9.73 -24.24
CA THR A 95 -4.98 9.51 -25.57
C THR A 95 -3.70 8.67 -25.51
N ILE A 96 -3.05 8.62 -24.34
CA ILE A 96 -1.80 7.87 -24.10
C ILE A 96 -2.09 6.57 -23.35
N VAL A 97 -2.89 6.63 -22.29
CA VAL A 97 -3.34 5.47 -21.53
C VAL A 97 -4.77 5.16 -21.95
N THR A 98 -4.93 4.15 -22.79
CA THR A 98 -6.24 3.74 -23.33
C THR A 98 -6.89 2.60 -22.53
N SER A 99 -6.20 2.06 -21.53
CA SER A 99 -6.72 1.03 -20.63
C SER A 99 -7.63 1.64 -19.56
N ARG A 100 -8.27 0.77 -18.77
CA ARG A 100 -9.06 1.19 -17.59
C ARG A 100 -8.21 1.79 -16.47
N ALA A 101 -6.88 1.77 -16.59
CA ALA A 101 -5.95 2.33 -15.62
C ALA A 101 -5.78 3.86 -15.76
N VAL A 102 -6.30 4.49 -16.83
CA VAL A 102 -6.20 5.95 -17.00
C VAL A 102 -6.69 6.68 -15.75
N GLY A 103 -5.88 7.61 -15.23
CA GLY A 103 -6.22 8.31 -13.99
C GLY A 103 -6.02 7.48 -12.70
N ASP A 104 -5.35 6.32 -12.76
CA ASP A 104 -4.81 5.62 -11.59
C ASP A 104 -3.33 5.27 -11.83
N PHE A 105 -2.43 6.13 -11.33
CA PHE A 105 -0.99 5.96 -11.49
C PHE A 105 -0.48 4.58 -11.06
N ALA A 106 -1.00 4.02 -9.97
CA ALA A 106 -0.53 2.74 -9.45
C ALA A 106 -0.94 1.57 -10.36
N LEU A 107 -2.12 1.64 -10.99
CA LEU A 107 -2.53 0.67 -12.01
C LEU A 107 -1.74 0.85 -13.31
N VAL A 108 -1.51 2.08 -13.77
CA VAL A 108 -0.69 2.35 -14.96
C VAL A 108 0.72 1.82 -14.77
N LEU A 109 1.30 2.03 -13.59
CA LEU A 109 2.60 1.48 -13.24
C LEU A 109 2.60 -0.04 -13.30
N GLN A 110 1.59 -0.70 -12.72
CA GLN A 110 1.45 -2.17 -12.78
C GLN A 110 1.44 -2.67 -14.22
N GLU A 111 0.65 -2.05 -15.10
CA GLU A 111 0.57 -2.41 -16.52
C GLU A 111 1.92 -2.26 -17.24
N VAL A 112 2.71 -1.23 -16.90
CA VAL A 112 4.04 -1.01 -17.48
C VAL A 112 5.06 -2.04 -16.99
N ILE A 113 5.04 -2.40 -15.71
CA ILE A 113 6.05 -3.27 -15.11
C ILE A 113 5.71 -4.76 -15.24
N GLN A 114 4.44 -5.17 -15.40
CA GLN A 114 4.06 -6.59 -15.46
C GLN A 114 4.76 -7.37 -16.58
N PHE A 115 5.10 -6.70 -17.68
CA PHE A 115 5.82 -7.30 -18.81
C PHE A 115 7.34 -7.26 -18.66
N ARG A 116 7.85 -6.56 -17.64
CA ARG A 116 9.28 -6.37 -17.34
C ARG A 116 9.74 -7.09 -16.09
N ALA A 117 8.82 -7.32 -15.15
CA ALA A 117 9.10 -8.02 -13.92
C ALA A 117 9.42 -9.48 -14.24
N THR A 118 10.70 -9.81 -14.25
CA THR A 118 11.15 -11.19 -14.14
C THR A 118 10.63 -11.77 -12.82
N LYS A 119 10.33 -13.07 -12.80
CA LYS A 119 9.92 -13.79 -11.58
C LYS A 119 10.79 -13.35 -10.40
N ARG A 120 10.18 -13.19 -9.22
CA ARG A 120 10.93 -12.91 -7.98
C ARG A 120 12.13 -13.87 -7.97
N PRO A 121 13.39 -13.37 -7.90
CA PRO A 121 14.53 -14.25 -7.65
C PRO A 121 14.22 -15.09 -6.40
N ASP A 122 14.78 -16.29 -6.24
CA ASP A 122 14.52 -17.19 -5.10
C ASP A 122 14.85 -16.55 -3.74
N GLN A 123 14.00 -15.64 -3.30
CA GLN A 123 14.20 -14.70 -2.21
C GLN A 123 12.99 -14.76 -1.30
N THR A 124 13.27 -14.66 0.00
CA THR A 124 12.24 -14.55 1.03
C THR A 124 11.37 -13.32 0.73
N PRO A 125 10.03 -13.46 0.70
CA PRO A 125 9.15 -12.32 0.48
C PRO A 125 9.28 -11.33 1.63
N LEU A 126 9.16 -10.04 1.31
CA LEU A 126 9.08 -8.98 2.32
C LEU A 126 7.94 -9.26 3.28
N THR A 127 8.14 -8.96 4.55
CA THR A 127 7.10 -8.97 5.57
C THR A 127 6.52 -7.58 5.78
N VAL A 128 5.38 -7.47 6.49
CA VAL A 128 4.83 -6.18 6.92
C VAL A 128 5.84 -5.37 7.73
N LYS A 129 6.69 -6.03 8.52
CA LYS A 129 7.78 -5.37 9.25
C LYS A 129 8.81 -4.76 8.28
N ASP A 130 9.25 -5.53 7.29
CA ASP A 130 10.26 -5.07 6.33
C ASP A 130 9.73 -3.90 5.50
N VAL A 131 8.46 -3.97 5.08
CA VAL A 131 7.80 -2.88 4.36
C VAL A 131 7.69 -1.63 5.23
N ASN A 132 7.29 -1.78 6.51
CA ASN A 132 7.23 -0.62 7.40
C ASN A 132 8.61 0.01 7.61
N ALA A 133 9.65 -0.77 7.84
CA ALA A 133 11.02 -0.28 7.99
C ALA A 133 11.52 0.44 6.71
N MET A 134 11.21 -0.10 5.54
CA MET A 134 11.52 0.52 4.25
C MET A 134 10.82 1.88 4.10
N LEU A 135 9.54 1.97 4.48
CA LEU A 135 8.78 3.20 4.46
C LEU A 135 9.26 4.21 5.52
N ASP A 136 9.68 3.74 6.70
CA ASP A 136 10.29 4.60 7.72
C ASP A 136 11.62 5.19 7.21
N ALA A 137 12.43 4.42 6.47
CA ALA A 137 13.62 4.97 5.81
C ALA A 137 13.26 6.01 4.73
N LEU A 138 12.18 5.76 3.96
CA LEU A 138 11.70 6.69 2.93
C LEU A 138 11.20 8.02 3.50
N SER A 139 10.69 8.02 4.74
CA SER A 139 10.17 9.22 5.41
C SER A 139 11.27 10.18 5.90
N SER A 140 12.53 9.75 5.91
CA SER A 140 13.69 10.62 6.17
C SER A 140 13.87 11.71 5.10
N GLN A 141 13.27 11.53 3.92
CA GLN A 141 13.35 12.44 2.76
C GLN A 141 14.76 12.67 2.19
N ASP A 142 15.73 11.86 2.60
CA ASP A 142 17.05 11.84 1.98
C ASP A 142 16.95 11.34 0.52
N LYS A 143 17.52 12.09 -0.43
CA LYS A 143 17.36 11.80 -1.87
C LYS A 143 18.03 10.49 -2.27
N ASP A 144 19.18 10.18 -1.68
CA ASP A 144 19.92 8.96 -2.00
C ASP A 144 19.23 7.74 -1.38
N ALA A 145 18.72 7.87 -0.16
CA ALA A 145 17.86 6.87 0.48
C ALA A 145 16.59 6.63 -0.33
N GLN A 146 15.93 7.69 -0.84
CA GLN A 146 14.78 7.56 -1.73
C GLN A 146 15.16 6.75 -2.98
N LYS A 147 16.23 7.12 -3.69
CA LYS A 147 16.66 6.39 -4.89
C LYS A 147 16.99 4.93 -4.60
N LYS A 148 17.70 4.65 -3.50
CA LYS A 148 18.01 3.28 -3.04
C LYS A 148 16.76 2.47 -2.73
N THR A 149 15.80 3.05 -2.03
CA THR A 149 14.52 2.40 -1.70
C THR A 149 13.73 2.08 -2.97
N PHE A 150 13.59 3.03 -3.91
CA PHE A 150 12.89 2.75 -5.17
C PHE A 150 13.62 1.72 -6.04
N LEU A 151 14.96 1.74 -6.07
CA LEU A 151 15.74 0.70 -6.74
C LEU A 151 15.47 -0.68 -6.12
N HIS A 152 15.44 -0.77 -4.79
CA HIS A 152 15.12 -2.00 -4.08
C HIS A 152 13.70 -2.50 -4.42
N ILE A 153 12.70 -1.60 -4.43
CA ILE A 153 11.32 -1.93 -4.82
C ILE A 153 11.27 -2.47 -6.26
N VAL A 154 11.90 -1.79 -7.21
CA VAL A 154 11.91 -2.19 -8.63
C VAL A 154 12.54 -3.56 -8.84
N THR A 155 13.53 -3.92 -8.03
CA THR A 155 14.34 -5.15 -8.20
C THR A 155 13.84 -6.34 -7.38
N HIS A 156 13.12 -6.12 -6.26
CA HIS A 156 12.76 -7.18 -5.31
C HIS A 156 11.23 -7.37 -5.14
N CYS A 157 10.40 -6.50 -5.71
CA CYS A 157 8.94 -6.57 -5.59
C CYS A 157 8.28 -6.91 -6.94
N THR A 158 7.23 -7.73 -6.90
CA THR A 158 6.41 -8.05 -8.08
C THR A 158 5.60 -6.83 -8.54
N ALA A 159 5.04 -6.90 -9.76
CA ALA A 159 4.18 -5.84 -10.28
C ALA A 159 3.01 -5.48 -9.35
N GLU A 160 2.39 -6.49 -8.74
CA GLU A 160 1.30 -6.32 -7.78
C GLU A 160 1.76 -5.64 -6.48
N GLU A 161 2.89 -6.08 -5.94
CA GLU A 161 3.46 -5.48 -4.72
C GLU A 161 3.84 -4.01 -4.94
N GLN A 162 4.46 -3.70 -6.08
CA GLN A 162 4.82 -2.34 -6.44
C GLN A 162 3.58 -1.44 -6.56
N LYS A 163 2.48 -1.93 -7.15
CA LYS A 163 1.20 -1.19 -7.15
C LYS A 163 0.77 -0.82 -5.74
N TRP A 164 0.72 -1.79 -4.83
CA TRP A 164 0.27 -1.56 -3.46
C TRP A 164 1.22 -0.65 -2.68
N LEU A 165 2.54 -0.78 -2.87
CA LEU A 165 3.51 0.16 -2.31
C LEU A 165 3.27 1.58 -2.80
N MET A 166 3.00 1.79 -4.09
CA MET A 166 2.71 3.13 -4.61
C MET A 166 1.45 3.71 -3.97
N ARG A 167 0.39 2.91 -3.83
CA ARG A 167 -0.84 3.33 -3.14
C ARG A 167 -0.57 3.73 -1.68
N ILE A 168 0.28 3.00 -0.97
CA ILE A 168 0.69 3.31 0.40
C ILE A 168 1.52 4.60 0.46
N ILE A 169 2.50 4.78 -0.44
CA ILE A 169 3.39 5.94 -0.49
C ILE A 169 2.61 7.22 -0.88
N ILE A 170 1.74 7.13 -1.88
CA ILE A 170 0.86 8.23 -2.32
C ILE A 170 -0.25 8.50 -1.29
N LYS A 171 -0.48 7.54 -0.38
CA LYS A 171 -1.53 7.54 0.64
C LYS A 171 -2.96 7.50 0.06
N ASP A 172 -3.14 6.82 -1.07
CA ASP A 172 -4.43 6.55 -1.68
C ASP A 172 -4.58 5.06 -2.02
N MET A 173 -5.24 4.32 -1.12
CA MET A 173 -5.40 2.87 -1.27
C MET A 173 -6.43 2.47 -2.33
N LYS A 174 -7.37 3.35 -2.70
CA LYS A 174 -8.46 3.07 -3.66
C LYS A 174 -9.16 1.71 -3.44
N ILE A 175 -9.31 1.26 -2.19
CA ILE A 175 -9.98 -0.01 -1.84
C ILE A 175 -11.50 0.15 -1.69
N GLY A 176 -12.05 1.35 -1.88
CA GLY A 176 -13.48 1.64 -1.75
C GLY A 176 -14.02 1.36 -0.35
N LEU A 177 -13.23 1.69 0.67
CA LEU A 177 -13.61 1.69 2.08
C LEU A 177 -13.29 3.05 2.70
N ARG A 178 -14.24 3.56 3.48
CA ARG A 178 -14.04 4.73 4.33
C ARG A 178 -13.29 4.30 5.59
N HIS A 179 -12.37 5.13 6.07
CA HIS A 179 -11.53 4.77 7.20
C HIS A 179 -12.32 4.69 8.51
N GLU A 180 -13.38 5.47 8.65
CA GLU A 180 -14.32 5.43 9.77
C GLU A 180 -14.98 4.05 9.89
N ARG A 181 -15.31 3.41 8.75
CA ARG A 181 -15.85 2.04 8.73
C ARG A 181 -14.80 1.02 9.19
N VAL A 182 -13.54 1.21 8.81
CA VAL A 182 -12.44 0.35 9.23
C VAL A 182 -12.24 0.47 10.75
N LEU A 183 -12.14 1.69 11.27
CA LEU A 183 -11.98 1.95 12.70
C LEU A 183 -13.18 1.44 13.52
N GLN A 184 -14.41 1.73 13.09
CA GLN A 184 -15.63 1.29 13.77
C GLN A 184 -15.74 -0.25 13.82
N PHE A 185 -15.32 -0.94 12.77
CA PHE A 185 -15.32 -2.41 12.75
C PHE A 185 -14.32 -3.01 13.75
N MET A 186 -13.20 -2.32 13.98
CA MET A 186 -12.23 -2.75 14.98
C MET A 186 -12.73 -2.52 16.40
N HIS A 187 -13.33 -1.36 16.67
CA HIS A 187 -13.93 -1.05 17.95
C HIS A 187 -14.95 0.09 17.79
N PRO A 188 -16.12 0.02 18.44
CA PRO A 188 -17.12 1.09 18.41
C PRO A 188 -16.54 2.47 18.74
N ASP A 189 -15.69 2.54 19.76
CA ASP A 189 -15.08 3.80 20.24
C ASP A 189 -13.83 4.22 19.46
N ALA A 190 -13.27 3.38 18.56
CA ALA A 190 -12.02 3.71 17.88
C ALA A 190 -12.13 4.96 17.00
N VAL A 191 -13.33 5.24 16.47
CA VAL A 191 -13.59 6.46 15.69
C VAL A 191 -13.50 7.69 16.58
N GLU A 192 -14.13 7.68 17.75
CA GLU A 192 -14.12 8.79 18.70
C GLU A 192 -12.70 9.00 19.28
N MET A 193 -12.03 7.92 19.66
CA MET A 193 -10.64 7.96 20.11
C MET A 193 -9.71 8.56 19.03
N PHE A 194 -9.88 8.17 17.77
CA PHE A 194 -9.10 8.73 16.66
C PHE A 194 -9.46 10.21 16.43
N ASN A 195 -10.73 10.59 16.49
CA ASN A 195 -11.13 11.99 16.30
C ASN A 195 -10.56 12.93 17.37
N HIS A 196 -10.42 12.45 18.60
CA HIS A 196 -9.82 13.23 19.69
C HIS A 196 -8.29 13.26 19.66
N THR A 197 -7.65 12.16 19.30
CA THR A 197 -6.19 12.03 19.40
C THR A 197 -5.47 12.27 18.09
N ASN A 198 -6.17 12.09 16.97
CA ASN A 198 -5.63 11.97 15.63
C ASN A 198 -4.42 11.03 15.52
N ASP A 199 -4.36 10.03 16.38
CA ASP A 199 -3.17 9.19 16.59
C ASP A 199 -3.57 7.72 16.40
N LEU A 200 -3.13 7.13 15.28
CA LEU A 200 -3.38 5.71 15.02
C LEU A 200 -2.69 4.80 16.05
N GLN A 201 -1.59 5.23 16.68
CA GLN A 201 -0.98 4.46 17.75
C GLN A 201 -1.84 4.42 19.00
N LYS A 202 -2.78 5.34 19.19
CA LYS A 202 -3.71 5.25 20.33
C LYS A 202 -4.90 4.34 20.06
N ALA A 203 -5.18 4.03 18.78
CA ALA A 203 -6.07 2.94 18.36
C ALA A 203 -5.41 1.54 18.48
N ARG A 204 -4.21 1.45 19.07
CA ARG A 204 -3.38 0.24 19.28
C ARG A 204 -3.98 -0.84 20.16
N ARG A 205 -4.89 -0.51 21.09
CA ARG A 205 -5.29 -1.47 22.14
C ARG A 205 -6.05 -2.63 21.49
N PRO A 206 -5.64 -3.89 21.74
CA PRO A 206 -6.45 -5.04 21.39
C PRO A 206 -7.63 -5.05 22.37
N LEU A 207 -8.75 -4.49 21.95
CA LEU A 207 -10.02 -4.67 22.65
C LEU A 207 -10.94 -5.44 21.69
N PHE A 208 -10.69 -6.73 21.56
CA PHE A 208 -11.77 -7.67 21.25
C PHE A 208 -12.38 -8.07 22.61
N PRO A 209 -13.71 -8.08 22.77
CA PRO A 209 -14.61 -8.77 21.84
C PRO A 209 -15.90 -8.00 21.47
N LEU A 210 -16.45 -8.30 20.29
CA LEU A 210 -17.88 -8.61 20.21
C LEU A 210 -17.99 -9.96 19.52
N SER A 211 -18.34 -10.96 20.31
CA SER A 211 -18.87 -12.23 19.85
C SER A 211 -19.94 -11.95 18.80
N PHE A 212 -19.77 -12.49 17.58
CA PHE A 212 -20.90 -12.72 16.69
C PHE A 212 -21.54 -14.06 17.05
#